data_AF-Q9L341-F1
#
_entry.id   AF-Q9L341-F1
#
_cell.length_a   1.000
_cell.length_b   1.000
_cell.length_c   1.000
_cell.angle_alpha   90.00
_cell.angle_beta   90.00
_cell.angle_gamma   90.00
#
_symmetry.space_group_name_H-M   'P 1'
#
loop_
_entity.id
_entity.type
_entity.pdbx_description
1 polymer ?
#
loop_
_entity_poly.entity_id
_entity_poly.type
_entity_poly.pdbx_seq_one_letter_code
_entity_poly.pdbx_strand_id
1 'polypeptide(L)'
;EFDIEIEKTLNQSIPGSKSMVIKITDPRLLQKTGGIVQGMSGSPIIQNDKIVGAVTHVLINKPDTGYGIYIEWMLQEAGIIK
;
A
#
# COMPACT_ATOMS: atom_id res chain seq x y z
N GLU A 1 -14.08 2.89 2.73
CA GLU A 1 -12.70 3.24 3.09
C GLU A 1 -12.35 2.55 4.40
N PHE A 2 -11.09 2.19 4.56
CA PHE A 2 -10.55 1.56 5.76
C PHE A 2 -9.26 2.28 6.13
N ASP A 3 -9.05 2.46 7.42
CA ASP A 3 -7.87 3.11 7.97
C ASP A 3 -6.64 2.20 7.92
N ILE A 4 -5.51 2.81 7.53
CA ILE A 4 -4.19 2.20 7.54
C ILE A 4 -3.16 3.18 8.10
N GLU A 5 -2.02 2.66 8.53
CA GLU A 5 -0.84 3.43 8.91
C GLU A 5 0.32 3.09 7.96
N ILE A 6 1.05 4.11 7.50
CA ILE A 6 2.32 3.91 6.78
C ILE A 6 3.42 3.85 7.86
N GLU A 7 3.79 2.63 8.27
CA GLU A 7 4.80 2.43 9.31
C GLU A 7 6.21 2.81 8.85
N LYS A 8 6.50 2.65 7.54
CA LYS A 8 7.82 2.94 6.99
C LYS A 8 7.76 3.28 5.50
N THR A 9 8.51 4.29 5.08
CA THR A 9 8.83 4.54 3.68
C THR A 9 10.21 4.01 3.34
N LEU A 10 10.38 3.50 2.12
CA LEU A 10 11.64 2.99 1.61
C LEU A 10 12.10 3.90 0.49
N ASN A 11 13.32 4.43 0.61
CA ASN A 11 13.96 5.16 -0.46
C ASN A 11 14.35 4.18 -1.56
N GLN A 12 13.92 4.45 -2.78
CA GLN A 12 14.18 3.60 -3.94
C GLN A 12 14.76 4.48 -5.05
N SER A 13 15.86 4.03 -5.66
CA SER A 13 16.44 4.67 -6.85
C SER A 13 15.91 4.08 -8.16
N ILE A 14 15.17 2.98 -8.09
CA ILE A 14 14.58 2.26 -9.21
C ILE A 14 13.14 1.87 -8.87
N PRO A 15 12.24 1.76 -9.88
CA PRO A 15 10.89 1.28 -9.66
C PRO A 15 10.85 -0.09 -8.97
N GLY A 16 9.96 -0.24 -7.99
CA GLY A 16 9.78 -1.51 -7.31
C GLY A 16 8.53 -1.55 -6.44
N SER A 17 7.94 -2.74 -6.30
CA SER A 17 6.64 -2.96 -5.66
C SER A 17 6.63 -2.88 -4.12
N LYS A 18 7.78 -2.58 -3.50
CA LYS A 18 7.97 -2.47 -2.04
C LYS A 18 8.51 -1.09 -1.68
N SER A 19 7.68 -0.07 -1.90
CA SER A 19 8.00 1.34 -1.63
C SER A 19 7.70 1.74 -0.18
N MET A 20 6.68 1.15 0.42
CA MET A 20 6.26 1.47 1.77
C MET A 20 5.78 0.22 2.50
N VAL A 21 5.95 0.20 3.82
CA VAL A 21 5.33 -0.76 4.71
C VAL A 21 4.06 -0.12 5.25
N ILE A 22 2.93 -0.81 5.07
CA ILE A 22 1.63 -0.38 5.53
C ILE A 22 1.07 -1.37 6.53
N LYS A 23 0.26 -0.87 7.46
CA LYS A 23 -0.44 -1.69 8.44
C LYS A 23 -1.91 -1.30 8.49
N ILE A 24 -2.80 -2.29 8.45
CA ILE A 24 -4.23 -2.07 8.64
C ILE A 24 -4.49 -1.71 10.11
N THR A 25 -5.16 -0.59 10.33
CA THR A 25 -5.55 -0.13 11.67
C THR A 25 -7.07 -0.10 11.86
N ASP A 26 -7.85 -0.22 10.77
CA ASP A 26 -9.32 -0.28 10.85
C ASP A 26 -9.80 -1.54 11.60
N PRO A 27 -10.50 -1.38 12.74
CA PRO A 27 -10.93 -2.51 13.56
C PRO A 27 -12.00 -3.37 12.88
N ARG A 28 -12.84 -2.79 12.00
CA ARG A 28 -13.91 -3.51 11.30
C ARG A 28 -13.31 -4.44 10.26
N LEU A 29 -12.28 -3.97 9.54
CA LEU A 29 -11.56 -4.80 8.58
C LEU A 29 -10.81 -5.92 9.29
N LEU A 30 -10.03 -5.60 10.32
CA LEU A 30 -9.28 -6.58 11.10
C LEU A 30 -10.19 -7.67 11.70
N GLN A 31 -11.35 -7.31 12.26
CA GLN A 31 -12.29 -8.27 12.80
C GLN A 31 -12.86 -9.21 11.73
N LYS A 32 -13.04 -8.72 10.50
CA LYS A 32 -13.68 -9.47 9.41
C LYS A 32 -12.70 -10.35 8.63
N THR A 33 -11.47 -9.89 8.45
CA THR A 33 -10.51 -10.52 7.52
C THR A 33 -9.19 -10.93 8.17
N GLY A 34 -8.89 -10.42 9.37
CA GLY A 34 -7.58 -10.58 10.01
C GLY A 34 -6.46 -9.74 9.39
N GLY A 35 -6.77 -8.90 8.38
CA GLY A 35 -5.78 -8.06 7.70
C GLY A 35 -5.98 -7.98 6.19
N ILE A 36 -4.88 -7.87 5.47
CA ILE A 36 -4.82 -7.78 4.01
C ILE A 36 -5.15 -9.14 3.40
N VAL A 37 -6.13 -9.16 2.51
CA VAL A 37 -6.58 -10.37 1.79
C VAL A 37 -6.40 -10.24 0.30
N GLN A 38 -6.53 -11.38 -0.40
CA GLN A 38 -6.54 -11.40 -1.86
C GLN A 38 -7.63 -10.48 -2.41
N GLY A 39 -7.30 -9.74 -3.48
CA GLY A 39 -8.16 -8.75 -4.10
C GLY A 39 -7.92 -7.32 -3.61
N MET A 40 -7.16 -7.12 -2.52
CA MET A 40 -6.76 -5.77 -2.08
C MET A 40 -5.60 -5.19 -2.88
N SER A 41 -4.85 -6.01 -3.64
CA SER A 41 -3.79 -5.51 -4.51
C SER A 41 -4.36 -4.52 -5.52
N GLY A 42 -3.74 -3.35 -5.66
CA GLY A 42 -4.22 -2.22 -6.45
C GLY A 42 -5.15 -1.26 -5.70
N SER A 43 -5.51 -1.54 -4.44
CA SER A 43 -6.27 -0.58 -3.62
C SER A 43 -5.48 0.71 -3.44
N PRO A 44 -6.06 1.90 -3.74
CA PRO A 44 -5.36 3.16 -3.61
C PRO A 44 -5.09 3.48 -2.13
N ILE A 45 -3.89 4.00 -1.86
CA ILE A 45 -3.50 4.54 -0.57
C ILE A 45 -3.67 6.05 -0.65
N ILE A 46 -4.52 6.60 0.22
CA ILE A 46 -4.93 8.00 0.20
C ILE A 46 -4.37 8.70 1.44
N GLN A 47 -3.77 9.87 1.25
CA GLN A 47 -3.34 10.75 2.32
C GLN A 47 -3.65 12.20 1.92
N ASN A 48 -4.32 12.95 2.79
CA ASN A 48 -4.73 14.33 2.52
C ASN A 48 -5.49 14.48 1.18
N ASP A 49 -6.47 13.60 0.94
CA ASP A 49 -7.28 13.54 -0.29
C ASP A 49 -6.46 13.33 -1.58
N LYS A 50 -5.22 12.84 -1.47
CA LYS A 50 -4.33 12.55 -2.61
C LYS A 50 -3.92 11.08 -2.61
N ILE A 51 -3.83 10.50 -3.80
CA ILE A 51 -3.27 9.15 -3.97
C ILE A 51 -1.76 9.24 -3.83
N VAL A 52 -1.21 8.51 -2.85
CA VAL A 52 0.24 8.43 -2.61
C VAL A 52 0.82 7.09 -3.05
N GLY A 53 -0.03 6.11 -3.31
CA GLY A 53 0.39 4.79 -3.75
C GLY A 53 -0.76 3.80 -3.89
N ALA A 54 -0.41 2.53 -4.02
CA ALA A 54 -1.36 1.43 -4.01
C ALA A 54 -0.82 0.23 -3.22
N VAL A 55 -1.72 -0.54 -2.61
CA VAL A 55 -1.41 -1.80 -1.92
C VAL A 55 -0.89 -2.82 -2.94
N THR A 56 0.19 -3.54 -2.61
CA THR A 56 0.75 -4.57 -3.51
C THR A 56 0.63 -5.97 -2.93
N HIS A 57 1.36 -6.27 -1.85
CA HIS A 57 1.51 -7.62 -1.29
C HIS A 57 1.46 -7.61 0.23
N VAL A 58 0.92 -8.67 0.84
CA VAL A 58 0.89 -8.89 2.29
C VAL A 58 2.18 -9.54 2.80
N LEU A 59 2.53 -9.31 4.08
CA LEU A 59 3.60 -10.05 4.76
C LEU A 59 3.07 -11.41 5.25
N ILE A 60 3.72 -12.51 4.86
CA ILE A 60 3.26 -13.88 5.15
C ILE A 60 3.07 -14.14 6.66
N ASN A 61 3.94 -13.57 7.50
CA ASN A 61 3.91 -13.78 8.95
C ASN A 61 3.08 -12.73 9.71
N LYS A 62 2.57 -11.69 9.03
CA LYS A 62 1.84 -10.57 9.62
C LYS A 62 0.76 -10.11 8.63
N PRO A 63 -0.43 -10.72 8.64
CA PRO A 63 -1.47 -10.46 7.63
C PRO A 63 -2.04 -9.04 7.70
N ASP A 64 -1.95 -8.38 8.85
CA ASP A 64 -2.30 -6.97 9.03
C ASP A 64 -1.30 -6.00 8.39
N THR A 65 -0.12 -6.49 7.99
CA THR A 65 0.97 -5.69 7.44
C THR A 65 1.23 -6.06 5.98
N GLY A 66 1.52 -5.07 5.15
CA GLY A 66 1.82 -5.28 3.74
C GLY A 66 2.78 -4.27 3.18
N TYR A 67 2.97 -4.34 1.86
CA TYR A 67 3.71 -3.39 1.08
C TYR A 67 2.78 -2.56 0.21
N GLY A 68 3.17 -1.31 -0.02
CA GLY A 68 2.62 -0.46 -1.07
C GLY A 68 3.69 -0.05 -2.07
N ILE A 69 3.25 0.37 -3.26
CA ILE A 69 4.06 1.01 -4.29
C ILE A 69 3.77 2.51 -4.33
N TYR A 70 4.79 3.35 -4.57
CA TYR A 70 4.59 4.78 -4.78
C TYR A 70 3.78 5.07 -6.04
N ILE A 71 2.93 6.08 -5.98
CA ILE A 71 2.21 6.59 -7.16
C ILE A 71 3.17 7.07 -8.25
N GLU A 72 4.34 7.59 -7.87
CA GLU A 72 5.39 8.02 -8.80
C GLU A 72 5.81 6.92 -9.76
N TRP A 73 6.07 5.70 -9.25
CA TRP A 73 6.45 4.56 -10.08
C TRP A 73 5.35 4.16 -11.05
N MET A 74 4.09 4.20 -10.60
CA MET A 74 2.94 3.92 -11.46
C MET A 74 2.80 4.96 -12.57
N LEU A 75 2.98 6.25 -12.26
CA LEU A 75 2.90 7.34 -13.22
C LEU A 75 4.04 7.31 -14.23
N GLN A 76 5.24 6.95 -13.79
CA GLN A 76 6.40 6.78 -14.67
C GLN A 76 6.19 5.58 -15.63
N GLU A 77 5.71 4.45 -15.11
CA GLU A 77 5.40 3.27 -15.94
C GLU A 77 4.27 3.55 -16.94
N ALA A 78 3.27 4.34 -16.56
CA ALA A 78 2.21 4.80 -17.44
C ALA A 78 2.65 5.88 -18.45
N GLY A 79 3.89 6.36 -18.39
CA GLY A 79 4.42 7.40 -19.28
C GLY A 79 3.82 8.80 -19.02
N ILE A 80 3.23 9.03 -17.85
CA ILE A 80 2.62 10.31 -17.47
C ILE A 80 3.70 11.28 -16.98
N ILE A 81 4.72 10.77 -16.28
CA ILE A 81 5.88 11.54 -15.82
C ILE A 81 7.19 10.89 -16.29
N LYS A 82 8.28 11.66 -16.32
CA LYS A 82 9.61 11.23 -16.78
C LYS A 82 10.64 11.33 -15.67
#